data_AF-A0A3D0ZVA6-F1
#
_entry.id   AF-A0A3D0ZVA6-F1
#
_cell.length_a   1.000
_cell.length_b   1.000
_cell.length_c   1.000
_cell.angle_alpha   90.00
_cell.angle_beta   90.00
_cell.angle_gamma   90.00
#
_symmetry.space_group_name_H-M   'P 1'
#
loop_
_entity.id
_entity.type
_entity.pdbx_description
1 polymer ?
#
loop_
_entity_poly.entity_id
_entity_poly.type
_entity_poly.pdbx_seq_one_letter_code
_entity_poly.pdbx_strand_id
1 'polypeptide(L)'
;YPDCRPEFIGAFQSVANLATKHGVEGIGFKIHTPLIDLTKGQIIEQGLSFGVNYAETVSCYRLNAMGEACGQCDSCVIRAEGFRQAGVSDPTRYLSS
;
A
#
# COMPACT_ATOMS: atom_id res chain seq x y z
N TYR A 1 12.24 -3.36 2.72
CA TYR A 1 12.56 -3.04 1.33
C TYR A 1 13.38 -1.75 1.29
N PRO A 2 14.68 -1.82 0.98
CA PRO A 2 15.55 -0.64 0.93
C PRO A 2 15.14 0.36 -0.16
N ASP A 3 14.49 -0.12 -1.21
CA ASP A 3 13.91 0.59 -2.35
C ASP A 3 12.60 1.32 -2.05
N CYS A 4 12.05 1.19 -0.83
CA CYS A 4 10.86 1.93 -0.41
C CYS A 4 11.17 3.09 0.56
N ARG A 5 12.46 3.40 0.78
CA ARG A 5 12.89 4.43 1.74
C ARG A 5 12.87 5.84 1.13
N PRO A 6 12.65 6.90 1.93
CA PRO A 6 12.66 8.28 1.45
C PRO A 6 13.91 8.65 0.65
N GLU A 7 15.09 8.16 1.07
CA GLU A 7 16.36 8.44 0.40
C GLU A 7 16.42 7.85 -1.01
N PHE A 8 15.95 6.61 -1.17
CA PHE A 8 15.86 5.98 -2.48
C PHE A 8 14.88 6.73 -3.39
N ILE A 9 13.69 7.07 -2.87
CA ILE A 9 12.66 7.76 -3.63
C ILE A 9 13.15 9.15 -4.07
N GLY A 10 13.84 9.89 -3.21
CA GLY A 10 14.43 11.19 -3.54
C GLY A 10 15.51 11.09 -4.61
N ALA A 11 16.39 10.09 -4.50
CA ALA A 11 17.40 9.81 -5.53
C ALA A 11 16.74 9.44 -6.86
N PHE A 12 15.71 8.58 -6.84
CA PHE A 12 15.00 8.15 -8.03
C PHE A 12 14.27 9.30 -8.72
N GLN A 13 13.62 10.19 -7.96
CA GLN A 13 13.01 11.41 -8.51
C GLN A 13 14.06 12.29 -9.21
N SER A 14 15.26 12.41 -8.63
CA SER A 14 16.35 13.17 -9.23
C SER A 14 16.80 12.54 -10.56
N VAL A 15 16.93 11.22 -10.60
CA VAL A 15 17.23 10.48 -11.84
C VAL A 15 16.12 10.70 -12.88
N ALA A 16 14.85 10.59 -12.50
CA ALA A 16 13.72 10.80 -13.42
C ALA A 16 13.72 12.21 -14.03
N ASN A 17 14.09 13.23 -13.24
CA ASN A 17 14.19 14.61 -13.72
C ASN A 17 15.39 14.85 -14.65
N LEU A 18 16.51 14.15 -14.45
CA LEU A 18 17.66 14.24 -15.34
C LEU A 18 17.47 13.45 -16.65
N ALA A 19 16.76 12.33 -16.58
CA ALA A 19 16.62 11.39 -17.69
C ALA A 19 15.49 11.74 -18.68
N THR A 20 14.76 12.83 -18.47
CA THR A 20 13.57 13.16 -19.26
C THR A 20 13.57 14.61 -19.73
N LYS A 21 13.04 14.84 -20.95
CA LYS A 21 12.87 16.19 -21.52
C LYS A 21 12.04 17.10 -20.60
N HIS A 22 10.91 16.59 -20.10
CA HIS A 22 10.05 17.31 -19.14
C HIS A 22 10.80 17.73 -17.87
N GLY A 23 11.71 16.89 -17.39
CA GLY A 23 12.52 17.18 -16.21
C GLY A 23 13.55 18.29 -16.47
N VAL A 24 14.29 18.21 -17.58
CA VAL A 24 15.33 19.21 -17.92
C VAL A 24 14.76 20.55 -18.39
N GLU A 25 13.53 20.59 -18.91
CA GLU A 25 12.82 21.81 -19.30
C GLU A 25 12.11 22.52 -18.13
N GLY A 26 12.31 22.05 -16.89
CA GLY A 26 11.89 22.76 -15.68
C GLY A 26 10.46 22.50 -15.20
N ILE A 27 9.71 21.59 -15.86
CA ILE A 27 8.39 21.15 -15.38
C ILE A 27 8.60 20.20 -14.19
N GLY A 28 9.51 19.23 -14.35
CA GLY A 28 9.88 18.28 -13.30
C GLY A 28 8.77 17.27 -12.95
N PHE A 29 9.20 16.13 -12.43
CA PHE A 29 8.38 15.12 -11.80
C PHE A 29 8.50 15.24 -10.29
N LYS A 30 7.37 15.06 -9.61
CA LYS A 30 7.29 14.90 -8.17
C LYS A 30 6.70 13.53 -7.85
N ILE A 31 7.45 12.73 -7.10
CA ILE A 31 6.99 11.46 -6.56
C ILE A 31 6.32 11.76 -5.22
N HIS A 32 5.04 11.42 -5.12
CA HIS A 32 4.28 11.55 -3.89
C HIS A 32 4.23 10.20 -3.19
N THR A 33 4.62 10.17 -1.91
CA THR A 33 4.58 8.98 -1.07
C THR A 33 3.64 9.19 0.11
N PRO A 34 2.32 9.37 -0.13
CA PRO A 34 1.38 9.82 0.89
C PRO A 34 1.19 8.85 2.05
N LEU A 35 1.65 7.60 1.91
CA LEU A 35 1.49 6.54 2.91
C LEU A 35 2.79 6.21 3.65
N ILE A 36 3.92 6.85 3.33
CA ILE A 36 5.26 6.38 3.77
C ILE A 36 5.47 6.42 5.28
N ASP A 37 4.86 7.39 5.96
CA ASP A 37 4.94 7.57 7.41
C ASP A 37 3.74 6.97 8.14
N LEU A 38 2.81 6.33 7.41
CA LEU A 38 1.58 5.79 7.99
C LEU A 38 1.75 4.33 8.39
N THR A 39 1.23 4.00 9.57
CA THR A 39 0.99 2.62 9.98
C THR A 39 -0.11 1.98 9.13
N LYS A 40 -0.21 0.64 9.14
CA LYS A 40 -1.25 -0.06 8.38
C LYS A 40 -2.67 0.32 8.84
N GLY A 41 -2.87 0.52 10.14
CA GLY A 41 -4.14 1.02 10.68
C GLY A 41 -4.51 2.41 10.13
N GLN A 42 -3.57 3.36 10.16
CA GLN A 42 -3.78 4.70 9.59
C GLN A 42 -4.07 4.66 8.08
N ILE A 43 -3.41 3.77 7.32
CA ILE A 43 -3.72 3.58 5.90
C ILE A 43 -5.17 3.11 5.71
N ILE A 44 -5.67 2.22 6.58
CA ILE A 44 -7.05 1.72 6.54
C ILE A 44 -8.04 2.84 6.89
N GLU A 45 -7.80 3.58 7.97
CA GLU A 45 -8.62 4.73 8.37
C GLU A 45 -8.72 5.76 7.24
N GLN A 46 -7.59 6.10 6.62
CA GLN A 46 -7.54 7.05 5.52
C GLN A 46 -8.30 6.54 4.29
N GLY A 47 -8.14 5.26 3.92
CA GLY A 47 -8.91 4.68 2.82
C GLY A 47 -10.41 4.70 3.09
N LEU A 48 -10.83 4.36 4.31
CA LEU A 48 -12.24 4.44 4.71
C LEU A 48 -12.77 5.88 4.63
N SER A 49 -11.98 6.87 5.05
CA SER A 49 -12.36 8.30 4.95
C SER A 49 -12.59 8.77 3.51
N PHE A 50 -11.94 8.11 2.53
CA PHE A 50 -12.14 8.35 1.11
C PHE A 50 -13.19 7.45 0.46
N GLY A 51 -13.88 6.61 1.24
CA GLY A 51 -14.91 5.71 0.74
C GLY A 51 -14.38 4.47 0.02
N VAL A 52 -13.14 4.05 0.29
CA VAL A 52 -12.58 2.82 -0.29
C VAL A 52 -13.36 1.60 0.19
N ASN A 53 -13.89 0.83 -0.75
CA ASN A 53 -14.47 -0.47 -0.46
C ASN A 53 -13.37 -1.54 -0.32
N TYR A 54 -12.92 -1.79 0.91
CA TYR A 54 -11.85 -2.76 1.16
C TYR A 54 -12.20 -4.21 0.80
N ALA A 55 -13.48 -4.55 0.61
CA ALA A 55 -13.90 -5.88 0.12
C ALA A 55 -13.47 -6.14 -1.34
N GLU A 56 -13.22 -5.09 -2.12
CA GLU A 56 -12.76 -5.16 -3.51
C GLU A 56 -11.23 -5.21 -3.63
N THR A 57 -10.51 -5.17 -2.50
CA THR A 57 -9.04 -5.13 -2.48
C THR A 57 -8.44 -6.48 -2.12
N VAL A 58 -7.27 -6.76 -2.69
CA VAL A 58 -6.51 -7.98 -2.43
C VAL A 58 -5.17 -7.63 -1.81
N SER A 59 -4.77 -8.35 -0.75
CA SER A 59 -3.44 -8.22 -0.14
C SER A 59 -2.71 -9.56 -0.01
N CYS A 60 -3.43 -10.67 0.08
CA CYS A 60 -2.84 -11.99 0.27
C CYS A 60 -1.89 -12.39 -0.87
N TYR A 61 -0.77 -13.03 -0.55
CA TYR A 61 0.18 -13.56 -1.55
C TYR A 61 -0.21 -14.94 -2.10
N ARG A 62 -1.20 -15.60 -1.50
CA ARG A 62 -1.54 -17.01 -1.74
C ARG A 62 -3.06 -17.19 -1.76
N LEU A 63 -3.76 -16.44 -2.61
CA LEU A 63 -5.20 -16.63 -2.77
C LEU A 63 -5.50 -18.02 -3.37
N ASN A 64 -6.63 -18.61 -2.98
CA ASN A 64 -7.16 -19.76 -3.71
C ASN A 64 -7.88 -19.33 -5.00
N ALA A 65 -8.32 -20.30 -5.80
CA ALA A 65 -9.05 -20.05 -7.04
C ALA A 65 -10.39 -19.32 -6.84
N MET A 66 -10.93 -19.28 -5.63
CA MET A 66 -12.18 -18.58 -5.28
C MET A 66 -11.94 -17.17 -4.73
N GLY A 67 -10.69 -16.69 -4.71
CA GLY A 67 -10.31 -15.36 -4.23
C GLY A 67 -10.22 -15.25 -2.71
N GLU A 68 -10.09 -16.36 -1.98
CA GLU A 68 -9.99 -16.35 -0.52
C GLU A 68 -8.53 -16.26 -0.07
N ALA A 69 -8.29 -15.38 0.90
CA ALA A 69 -6.98 -15.12 1.47
C ALA A 69 -6.52 -16.25 2.40
N CYS A 70 -5.24 -16.64 2.32
CA CYS A 70 -4.72 -17.75 3.11
C CYS A 70 -4.65 -17.52 4.64
N GLY A 71 -4.80 -16.28 5.12
CA GLY A 71 -4.77 -15.95 6.56
C GLY A 71 -3.39 -16.03 7.23
N GLN A 72 -2.39 -16.65 6.60
CA GLN A 72 -1.13 -17.02 7.25
C GLN A 72 0.12 -16.38 6.64
N CYS A 73 0.02 -15.67 5.50
CA CYS A 73 1.16 -14.94 4.94
C CYS A 73 1.35 -13.60 5.65
N ASP A 74 2.57 -13.06 5.62
CA ASP A 74 2.89 -11.78 6.28
C ASP A 74 1.91 -10.66 5.89
N SER A 75 1.51 -10.58 4.62
CA SER A 75 0.54 -9.59 4.17
C SER A 75 -0.86 -9.78 4.78
N CYS A 76 -1.30 -11.02 4.97
CA CYS A 76 -2.56 -11.30 5.67
C CYS A 76 -2.49 -10.89 7.14
N VAL A 77 -1.38 -11.20 7.82
CA VAL A 77 -1.17 -10.85 9.23
C VAL A 77 -1.14 -9.33 9.41
N ILE A 78 -0.35 -8.62 8.59
CA ILE A 78 -0.25 -7.16 8.61
C ILE A 78 -1.60 -6.52 8.30
N ARG A 79 -2.35 -7.03 7.32
CA ARG A 79 -3.67 -6.51 6.98
C ARG A 79 -4.66 -6.67 8.13
N ALA A 80 -4.80 -7.88 8.67
CA ALA A 80 -5.72 -8.17 9.76
C ALA A 80 -5.40 -7.30 11.00
N GLU A 81 -4.11 -7.17 11.32
CA GLU A 81 -3.64 -6.28 12.38
C GLU A 81 -3.97 -4.82 12.10
N GLY A 82 -3.83 -4.35 10.86
CA GLY A 82 -4.23 -3.01 10.47
C GLY A 82 -5.72 -2.73 10.70
N PHE A 83 -6.60 -3.66 10.30
CA PHE A 83 -8.05 -3.51 10.53
C PHE A 83 -8.38 -3.50 12.03
N ARG A 84 -7.70 -4.37 12.80
CA ARG A 84 -7.81 -4.40 14.26
C ARG A 84 -7.38 -3.07 14.90
N GLN A 85 -6.27 -2.50 14.46
CA GLN A 85 -5.77 -1.19 14.93
C GLN A 85 -6.72 -0.05 14.59
N ALA A 86 -7.32 -0.07 13.39
CA ALA A 86 -8.30 0.91 12.94
C ALA A 86 -9.69 0.75 13.61
N GLY A 87 -9.88 -0.28 14.45
CA GLY A 87 -11.14 -0.52 15.16
C GLY A 87 -12.32 -0.89 14.25
N VAL A 88 -12.05 -1.42 13.05
CA VAL A 88 -13.05 -1.77 12.03
C VAL A 88 -12.97 -3.24 11.63
N SER A 89 -14.11 -3.81 11.23
CA SER A 89 -14.15 -5.20 10.74
C SER A 89 -13.38 -5.33 9.44
N ASP A 90 -12.51 -6.35 9.35
CA ASP A 90 -11.83 -6.71 8.11
C ASP A 90 -12.80 -7.43 7.15
N PRO A 91 -13.11 -6.88 5.96
CA PRO A 91 -14.03 -7.51 5.00
C PRO A 91 -13.38 -8.65 4.20
N THR A 92 -12.11 -8.98 4.46
CA THR A 92 -11.38 -10.02 3.70
C THR A 92 -12.02 -11.39 3.92
N ARG A 93 -12.29 -12.09 2.82
CA ARG A 93 -12.68 -13.51 2.84
C ARG A 93 -11.44 -14.36 3.05
N TYR A 94 -11.28 -14.92 4.24
CA TYR A 94 -10.19 -15.85 4.54
C TYR A 94 -10.61 -17.30 4.29
N LEU A 95 -9.64 -18.17 4.00
CA LEU A 95 -9.86 -19.61 4.03
C LEU A 95 -10.38 -19.99 5.42
N SER A 96 -11.53 -20.67 5.47
CA SER A 96 -11.98 -21.34 6.69
C SER A 96 -10.93 -22.36 7.10
N SER A 97 -10.53 -22.29 8.37
CA SER A 97 -9.64 -23.27 9.00
C SER A 97 -10.31 -24.62 9.10
#